data_AF-A0A956BPN3-F1
#
_entry.id   AF-A0A956BPN3-F1
#
_cell.length_a   1.000
_cell.length_b   1.000
_cell.length_c   1.000
_cell.angle_alpha   90.00
_cell.angle_beta   90.00
_cell.angle_gamma   90.00
#
_symmetry.space_group_name_H-M   'P 1'
#
loop_
_entity.id
_entity.type
_entity.pdbx_description
1 polymer ?
#
loop_
_entity_poly.entity_id
_entity_poly.type
_entity_poly.pdbx_seq_one_letter_code
_entity_poly.pdbx_strand_id
1 'polypeptide(L)'
;MPSVAEWAGMVFEHLDGVITAVVGGVGIVVGRREYRTTREVMQAEKARELADRLQADALAGTALRMLDWVARTYEVPGEGPTSISSARVAGALATKDRYDPDEVLVRDAFERLCDELVLVESSVASGLVQEAHVQRHFGYWLAILGAPERNGHDAAFRDRLWEYVERWGYRDVQDLCRRFGYEITPPVELRPGDVVLTRGTSWVSRLIRVASRVVGESRTQVNHVGVLATGGSLGLQGLLRGSRGQVDLLQGEPEIVEALARVVQHPFLPAYANAWSEVAVFRCEALTDEERAEVVRRAGAYVGRRYGYLQLVAHFLDWLLQGAFVFRRLTSTARYPICSWLVAHAYKGIDDFGTRPGGASPDDIW
;
A
#
# COMPACT_ATOMS: atom_id res chain seq x y z
N MET A 1 8.75 -62.38 -48.02
CA MET A 1 7.55 -61.51 -48.06
C MET A 1 6.58 -62.05 -47.04
N PRO A 2 6.02 -61.21 -46.15
CA PRO A 2 5.07 -61.70 -45.16
C PRO A 2 3.83 -62.28 -45.87
N SER A 3 3.26 -63.35 -45.32
CA SER A 3 2.00 -63.92 -45.78
C SER A 3 0.84 -62.96 -45.51
N VAL A 4 -0.28 -63.13 -46.22
CA VAL A 4 -1.50 -62.33 -46.00
C VAL A 4 -1.99 -62.43 -44.55
N ALA A 5 -1.82 -63.59 -43.91
CA ALA A 5 -2.16 -63.80 -42.50
C ALA A 5 -1.27 -62.98 -41.55
N GLU A 6 0.04 -62.90 -41.84
CA GLU A 6 0.98 -62.08 -41.06
C GLU A 6 0.67 -60.58 -41.21
N TRP A 7 0.31 -60.12 -42.41
CA TRP A 7 -0.15 -58.74 -42.64
C TRP A 7 -1.44 -58.42 -41.90
N ALA A 8 -2.43 -59.33 -41.91
CA ALA A 8 -3.68 -59.13 -41.18
C ALA A 8 -3.45 -59.02 -39.66
N GLY A 9 -2.63 -59.90 -39.08
CA GLY A 9 -2.28 -59.86 -37.66
C GLY A 9 -1.65 -58.53 -37.23
N MET A 10 -0.66 -58.02 -37.99
CA MET A 10 -0.03 -56.73 -37.70
C MET A 10 -1.01 -55.55 -37.75
N VAL A 11 -1.95 -55.57 -38.71
CA VAL A 11 -2.97 -54.52 -38.84
C VAL A 11 -3.95 -54.55 -37.66
N PHE A 12 -4.39 -55.73 -37.22
CA PHE A 12 -5.26 -55.87 -36.05
C PHE A 12 -4.59 -55.37 -34.77
N GLU A 13 -3.32 -55.74 -34.52
CA GLU A 13 -2.58 -55.26 -33.34
C GLU A 13 -2.41 -53.73 -33.32
N HIS A 14 -2.13 -53.12 -34.48
CA HIS A 14 -2.04 -51.65 -34.57
C HIS A 14 -3.40 -50.98 -34.38
N LEU A 15 -4.47 -51.58 -34.91
CA LEU A 15 -5.82 -51.05 -34.78
C LEU A 15 -6.29 -51.08 -33.31
N ASP A 16 -6.01 -52.17 -32.58
CA ASP A 16 -6.33 -52.29 -31.16
C ASP A 16 -5.56 -51.27 -30.31
N GLY A 17 -4.28 -51.04 -30.64
CA GLY A 17 -3.48 -49.98 -30.01
C GLY A 17 -4.05 -48.58 -30.23
N VAL A 18 -4.47 -48.27 -31.46
CA VAL A 18 -5.08 -46.98 -31.81
C VAL A 18 -6.45 -46.81 -31.13
N ILE A 19 -7.30 -47.83 -31.14
CA ILE A 19 -8.62 -47.78 -30.47
C ILE A 19 -8.44 -47.57 -28.96
N THR A 20 -7.53 -48.31 -28.32
CA THR A 20 -7.24 -48.15 -26.89
C THR A 20 -6.76 -46.74 -26.57
N ALA A 21 -5.87 -46.18 -27.39
CA ALA A 21 -5.38 -44.82 -27.21
C ALA A 21 -6.49 -43.76 -27.39
N VAL A 22 -7.37 -43.93 -28.38
CA VAL A 22 -8.51 -43.02 -28.62
C VAL A 22 -9.51 -43.08 -27.48
N VAL A 23 -9.89 -44.29 -27.03
CA VAL A 23 -10.83 -44.48 -25.92
C VAL A 23 -10.26 -43.90 -24.62
N GLY A 24 -8.98 -44.17 -24.33
CA GLY A 24 -8.28 -43.58 -23.18
C GLY A 24 -8.23 -42.05 -23.26
N GLY A 25 -7.94 -41.49 -24.43
CA GLY A 25 -7.95 -40.05 -24.68
C GLY A 25 -9.32 -39.41 -24.44
N VAL A 26 -10.40 -40.01 -24.96
CA VAL A 26 -11.77 -39.54 -24.74
C VAL A 26 -12.15 -39.63 -23.26
N GLY A 27 -11.81 -40.72 -22.58
CA GLY A 27 -12.04 -40.88 -21.14
C GLY A 27 -11.37 -39.79 -20.30
N ILE A 28 -10.13 -39.42 -20.62
CA ILE A 28 -9.41 -38.32 -19.97
C ILE A 28 -10.10 -36.97 -20.21
N VAL A 29 -10.57 -36.71 -21.43
CA VAL A 29 -11.26 -35.46 -21.77
C VAL A 29 -12.61 -35.36 -21.04
N VAL A 30 -13.41 -36.42 -21.04
CA VAL A 30 -14.69 -36.48 -20.32
C VAL A 30 -14.49 -36.33 -18.82
N GLY A 31 -13.56 -37.09 -18.23
CA GLY A 31 -13.25 -37.00 -16.80
C GLY A 31 -12.75 -35.60 -16.38
N ARG A 32 -11.96 -34.93 -17.22
CA ARG A 32 -11.57 -33.52 -16.98
C ARG A 32 -12.75 -32.57 -17.04
N ARG A 33 -13.73 -32.79 -17.93
CA ARG A 33 -14.94 -31.96 -18.04
C ARG A 33 -15.85 -32.14 -16.83
N GLU A 34 -16.07 -33.38 -16.40
CA GLU A 34 -16.84 -33.70 -15.20
C GLU A 34 -16.16 -33.12 -13.96
N TYR A 35 -14.85 -33.30 -13.81
CA TYR A 35 -14.08 -32.72 -12.70
C TYR A 35 -14.20 -31.19 -12.63
N ARG A 36 -14.14 -30.50 -13.79
CA ARG A 36 -14.35 -29.04 -13.84
C ARG A 36 -15.76 -28.65 -13.42
N THR A 37 -16.77 -29.35 -13.91
CA THR A 37 -18.18 -29.07 -13.57
C THR A 37 -18.43 -29.27 -12.08
N THR A 38 -17.97 -30.40 -11.52
CA THR A 38 -18.09 -30.70 -10.09
C THR A 38 -17.33 -29.67 -9.25
N ARG A 39 -16.11 -29.29 -9.66
CA ARG A 39 -15.34 -28.24 -8.99
C ARG A 39 -16.05 -26.90 -9.04
N GLU A 40 -16.60 -26.49 -10.18
CA GLU A 40 -17.38 -25.26 -10.33
C GLU A 40 -18.60 -25.23 -9.41
N VAL A 41 -19.36 -26.34 -9.33
CA VAL A 41 -20.50 -26.46 -8.42
C VAL A 41 -20.06 -26.34 -6.96
N MET A 42 -19.01 -27.06 -6.55
CA MET A 42 -18.48 -26.98 -5.18
C MET A 42 -17.99 -25.57 -4.83
N GLN A 43 -17.33 -24.88 -5.76
CA GLN A 43 -16.84 -23.51 -5.57
C GLN A 43 -18.01 -22.51 -5.46
N ALA A 44 -19.07 -22.70 -6.25
CA ALA A 44 -20.28 -21.88 -6.17
C ALA A 44 -21.04 -22.11 -4.85
N GLU A 45 -21.17 -23.36 -4.41
CA GLU A 45 -21.77 -23.70 -3.11
C GLU A 45 -20.99 -23.10 -1.96
N LYS A 46 -19.65 -23.15 -2.01
CA LYS A 46 -18.80 -22.55 -0.97
C LYS A 46 -18.93 -21.03 -0.93
N ALA A 47 -19.03 -20.36 -2.09
CA ALA A 47 -19.28 -18.93 -2.15
C ALA A 47 -20.63 -18.54 -1.52
N ARG A 48 -21.67 -19.34 -1.80
CA ARG A 48 -22.98 -19.16 -1.18
C ARG A 48 -22.92 -19.37 0.33
N GLU A 49 -22.24 -20.41 0.81
CA GLU A 49 -22.06 -20.68 2.24
C GLU A 49 -21.39 -19.51 2.96
N LEU A 50 -20.35 -18.90 2.37
CA LEU A 50 -19.70 -17.70 2.91
C LEU A 50 -20.68 -16.51 2.97
N ALA A 51 -21.51 -16.32 1.94
CA ALA A 51 -22.49 -15.25 1.91
C ALA A 51 -23.60 -15.46 2.95
N ASP A 52 -24.11 -16.68 3.07
CA ASP A 52 -25.13 -17.04 4.05
C ASP A 52 -24.59 -16.87 5.48
N ARG A 53 -23.34 -17.27 5.72
CA ARG A 53 -22.65 -17.07 7.00
C ARG A 53 -22.51 -15.59 7.35
N LEU A 54 -22.07 -14.75 6.41
CA LEU A 54 -21.98 -13.30 6.61
C LEU A 54 -23.35 -12.69 6.96
N GLN A 55 -24.42 -13.13 6.28
CA GLN A 55 -25.77 -12.62 6.51
C GLN A 55 -26.41 -13.12 7.81
N ALA A 56 -26.06 -14.33 8.24
CA ALA A 56 -26.55 -14.92 9.49
C ALA A 56 -25.88 -14.31 10.74
N ASP A 57 -24.71 -13.70 10.59
CA ASP A 57 -24.00 -13.07 11.70
C ASP A 57 -24.64 -11.72 12.08
N ALA A 58 -25.12 -11.61 13.31
CA ALA A 58 -25.84 -10.42 13.77
C ALA A 58 -24.96 -9.15 13.80
N LEU A 59 -23.68 -9.29 14.13
CA LEU A 59 -22.73 -8.18 14.19
C LEU A 59 -22.31 -7.76 12.78
N ALA A 60 -21.93 -8.71 11.92
CA ALA A 60 -21.59 -8.38 10.55
C ALA A 60 -22.80 -7.78 9.79
N GLY A 61 -24.00 -8.33 9.98
CA GLY A 61 -25.23 -7.76 9.45
C GLY A 61 -25.53 -6.36 9.96
N THR A 62 -25.13 -6.03 11.19
CA THR A 62 -25.21 -4.67 11.74
C THR A 62 -24.24 -3.73 11.03
N ALA A 63 -22.99 -4.15 10.82
CA ALA A 63 -22.02 -3.36 10.05
C ALA A 63 -22.45 -3.15 8.60
N LEU A 64 -23.00 -4.19 7.93
CA LEU A 64 -23.55 -4.05 6.57
C LEU A 64 -24.69 -3.01 6.51
N ARG A 65 -25.57 -2.97 7.52
CA ARG A 65 -26.60 -1.92 7.64
C ARG A 65 -25.99 -0.54 7.83
N MET A 66 -24.98 -0.43 8.70
CA MET A 66 -24.26 0.82 8.96
C MET A 66 -23.45 1.30 7.77
N LEU A 67 -23.05 0.41 6.87
CA LEU A 67 -22.27 0.72 5.67
C LEU A 67 -23.14 1.25 4.52
N ASP A 68 -24.36 0.70 4.37
CA ASP A 68 -25.20 0.92 3.19
C ASP A 68 -26.19 2.09 3.37
N TRP A 69 -26.68 2.34 4.60
CA TRP A 69 -27.76 3.31 4.82
C TRP A 69 -27.45 4.33 5.91
N VAL A 70 -27.45 5.60 5.51
CA VAL A 70 -27.64 6.72 6.43
C VAL A 70 -29.13 6.79 6.81
N ALA A 71 -29.45 7.06 8.09
CA ALA A 71 -30.80 7.19 8.64
C ALA A 71 -31.61 5.90 8.93
N ARG A 72 -31.02 4.70 8.81
CA ARG A 72 -31.58 3.51 9.48
C ARG A 72 -31.20 3.49 10.96
N THR A 73 -31.82 2.60 11.72
CA THR A 73 -31.48 2.38 13.12
C THR A 73 -30.86 1.00 13.34
N TYR A 74 -30.08 0.87 14.41
CA TYR A 74 -29.62 -0.40 14.98
C TYR A 74 -29.91 -0.41 16.48
N GLU A 75 -30.03 -1.60 17.07
CA GLU A 75 -30.31 -1.77 18.49
C GLU A 75 -29.01 -1.75 19.29
N VAL A 76 -28.92 -0.86 20.28
CA VAL A 76 -27.83 -0.83 21.26
C VAL A 76 -28.33 -1.49 22.54
N PRO A 77 -27.66 -2.55 23.05
CA PRO A 77 -28.07 -3.22 24.28
C PRO A 77 -28.22 -2.24 25.46
N GLY A 78 -29.45 -2.09 25.96
CA GLY A 78 -29.77 -1.21 27.09
C GLY A 78 -30.13 0.23 26.72
N GLU A 79 -29.85 0.68 25.50
CA GLU A 79 -30.17 2.05 25.04
C GLU A 79 -31.30 2.08 23.98
N GLY A 80 -31.53 0.95 23.30
CA GLY A 80 -32.59 0.81 22.29
C GLY A 80 -32.16 1.26 20.89
N PRO A 81 -33.12 1.63 20.02
CA PRO A 81 -32.84 1.95 18.63
C PRO A 81 -32.07 3.27 18.49
N THR A 82 -30.92 3.19 17.83
CA THR A 82 -29.99 4.30 17.61
C THR A 82 -29.86 4.59 16.12
N SER A 83 -29.92 5.86 15.71
CA SER A 83 -29.80 6.27 14.31
C SER A 83 -28.38 6.17 13.79
N ILE A 84 -28.22 5.57 12.61
CA ILE A 84 -26.97 5.52 11.85
C ILE A 84 -26.71 6.89 11.23
N SER A 85 -25.50 7.42 11.46
CA SER A 85 -24.98 8.61 10.78
C SER A 85 -23.49 8.44 10.50
N SER A 86 -22.99 9.04 9.42
CA SER A 86 -21.57 8.99 9.04
C SER A 86 -20.66 9.45 10.18
N ALA A 87 -20.98 10.58 10.81
CA ALA A 87 -20.19 11.14 11.90
C ALA A 87 -20.11 10.19 13.12
N ARG A 88 -21.21 9.51 13.46
CA ARG A 88 -21.24 8.55 14.57
C ARG A 88 -20.36 7.35 14.30
N VAL A 89 -20.55 6.70 13.15
CA VAL A 89 -19.79 5.50 12.79
C VAL A 89 -18.30 5.84 12.61
N ALA A 90 -18.00 6.96 11.94
CA ALA A 90 -16.63 7.47 11.82
C ALA A 90 -15.99 7.75 13.19
N GLY A 91 -16.75 8.29 14.13
CA GLY A 91 -16.33 8.53 15.50
C GLY A 91 -15.99 7.24 16.26
N ALA A 92 -16.81 6.20 16.13
CA ALA A 92 -16.56 4.90 16.76
C ALA A 92 -15.34 4.17 16.16
N LEU A 93 -15.13 4.30 14.85
CA LEU A 93 -13.99 3.68 14.15
C LEU A 93 -12.67 4.45 14.39
N ALA A 94 -12.73 5.73 14.74
CA ALA A 94 -11.54 6.50 15.10
C ALA A 94 -10.79 5.89 16.30
N THR A 95 -9.48 6.10 16.36
CA THR A 95 -8.67 5.61 17.48
C THR A 95 -8.69 6.57 18.64
N LYS A 96 -9.07 6.04 19.82
CA LYS A 96 -9.24 6.76 21.08
C LYS A 96 -8.80 5.88 22.24
N ASP A 97 -8.54 6.50 23.40
CA ASP A 97 -8.19 5.79 24.64
C ASP A 97 -9.38 5.09 25.30
N ARG A 98 -10.59 5.59 25.04
CA ARG A 98 -11.84 5.08 25.60
C ARG A 98 -12.95 5.18 24.58
N TYR A 99 -13.84 4.19 24.63
CA TYR A 99 -15.04 4.11 23.81
C TYR A 99 -16.25 3.97 24.74
N ASP A 100 -17.35 4.61 24.37
CA ASP A 100 -18.62 4.36 25.04
C ASP A 100 -19.23 3.00 24.58
N PRO A 101 -20.24 2.45 25.28
CA PRO A 101 -20.80 1.14 24.95
C PRO A 101 -21.33 1.01 23.52
N ASP A 102 -21.85 2.09 22.95
CA ASP A 102 -22.32 2.09 21.57
C ASP A 102 -21.16 2.08 20.56
N GLU A 103 -20.13 2.88 20.81
CA GLU A 103 -18.91 2.86 20.01
C GLU A 103 -18.25 1.48 20.02
N VAL A 104 -18.24 0.78 21.15
CA VAL A 104 -17.78 -0.62 21.24
C VAL A 104 -18.61 -1.53 20.33
N LEU A 105 -19.95 -1.44 20.38
CA LEU A 105 -20.80 -2.25 19.51
C LEU A 105 -20.54 -2.01 18.02
N VAL A 106 -20.37 -0.74 17.63
CA VAL A 106 -20.04 -0.39 16.23
C VAL A 106 -18.71 -1.02 15.83
N ARG A 107 -17.68 -0.92 16.69
CA ARG A 107 -16.36 -1.50 16.41
C ARG A 107 -16.43 -3.02 16.29
N ASP A 108 -17.06 -3.70 17.24
CA ASP A 108 -17.25 -5.15 17.22
C ASP A 108 -17.98 -5.60 15.94
N ALA A 109 -18.97 -4.82 15.49
CA ALA A 109 -19.67 -5.07 14.24
C ALA A 109 -18.75 -4.99 13.01
N PHE A 110 -17.93 -3.94 12.91
CA PHE A 110 -17.00 -3.76 11.79
C PHE A 110 -15.81 -4.73 11.85
N GLU A 111 -15.31 -5.06 13.04
CA GLU A 111 -14.32 -6.12 13.25
C GLU A 111 -14.83 -7.44 12.69
N ARG A 112 -16.06 -7.81 13.08
CA ARG A 112 -16.69 -9.04 12.62
C ARG A 112 -16.94 -9.07 11.12
N LEU A 113 -17.34 -7.95 10.53
CA LEU A 113 -17.45 -7.82 9.07
C LEU A 113 -16.08 -8.02 8.39
N CYS A 114 -15.02 -7.39 8.92
CA CYS A 114 -13.68 -7.52 8.37
C CYS A 114 -13.19 -8.97 8.43
N ASP A 115 -13.37 -9.67 9.56
CA ASP A 115 -13.01 -11.09 9.70
C ASP A 115 -13.67 -11.98 8.62
N GLU A 116 -14.96 -11.76 8.35
CA GLU A 116 -15.67 -12.51 7.32
C GLU A 116 -15.17 -12.16 5.90
N LEU A 117 -14.83 -10.90 5.63
CA LEU A 117 -14.24 -10.49 4.34
C LEU A 117 -12.81 -11.04 4.16
N VAL A 118 -12.01 -11.13 5.23
CA VAL A 118 -10.70 -11.80 5.20
C VAL A 118 -10.87 -13.28 4.84
N LEU A 119 -11.86 -13.96 5.41
CA LEU A 119 -12.16 -15.35 5.06
C LEU A 119 -12.55 -15.51 3.59
N VAL A 120 -13.30 -14.55 3.03
CA VAL A 120 -13.64 -14.51 1.60
C VAL A 120 -12.38 -14.36 0.75
N GLU A 121 -11.50 -13.39 1.05
CA GLU A 121 -10.25 -13.22 0.29
C GLU A 121 -9.35 -14.45 0.37
N SER A 122 -9.16 -15.01 1.57
CA SER A 122 -8.36 -16.23 1.75
C SER A 122 -8.90 -17.41 0.93
N SER A 123 -10.23 -17.52 0.82
CA SER A 123 -10.89 -18.53 -0.01
C SER A 123 -10.67 -18.32 -1.51
N VAL A 124 -10.60 -17.07 -1.96
CA VAL A 124 -10.29 -16.74 -3.35
C VAL A 124 -8.81 -16.94 -3.65
N ALA A 125 -7.93 -16.44 -2.79
CA ALA A 125 -6.48 -16.55 -2.93
C ALA A 125 -5.99 -18.00 -2.96
N SER A 126 -6.62 -18.89 -2.19
CA SER A 126 -6.34 -20.33 -2.20
C SER A 126 -6.96 -21.09 -3.40
N GLY A 127 -7.80 -20.43 -4.19
CA GLY A 127 -8.55 -21.06 -5.29
C GLY A 127 -9.69 -21.98 -4.82
N LEU A 128 -10.07 -21.91 -3.55
CA LEU A 128 -11.23 -22.60 -2.97
C LEU A 128 -12.54 -22.03 -3.50
N VAL A 129 -12.57 -20.74 -3.85
CA VAL A 129 -13.71 -20.06 -4.49
C VAL A 129 -13.21 -19.28 -5.70
N GLN A 130 -13.99 -19.26 -6.79
CA GLN A 130 -13.68 -18.43 -7.95
C GLN A 130 -14.20 -17.00 -7.78
N GLU A 131 -13.47 -16.03 -8.32
CA GLU A 131 -13.83 -14.60 -8.31
C GLU A 131 -15.25 -14.34 -8.84
N ALA A 132 -15.66 -15.05 -9.91
CA ALA A 132 -17.00 -14.90 -10.48
C ALA A 132 -18.13 -15.23 -9.50
N HIS A 133 -17.94 -16.21 -8.62
CA HIS A 133 -18.93 -16.57 -7.60
C HIS A 133 -18.95 -15.55 -6.45
N VAL A 134 -17.79 -15.04 -6.05
CA VAL A 134 -17.71 -13.96 -5.05
C VAL A 134 -18.35 -12.68 -5.59
N GLN A 135 -18.06 -12.28 -6.83
CA GLN A 135 -18.69 -11.12 -7.47
C GLN A 135 -20.22 -11.20 -7.44
N ARG A 136 -20.79 -12.40 -7.64
CA ARG A 136 -22.25 -12.61 -7.62
C ARG A 136 -22.86 -12.32 -6.24
N HIS A 137 -22.20 -12.74 -5.16
CA HIS A 137 -22.77 -12.65 -3.81
C HIS A 137 -22.31 -11.40 -3.04
N PHE A 138 -21.09 -10.93 -3.28
CA PHE A 138 -20.45 -9.84 -2.55
C PHE A 138 -20.27 -8.58 -3.39
N GLY A 139 -20.49 -8.64 -4.71
CA GLY A 139 -20.21 -7.51 -5.61
C GLY A 139 -20.95 -6.23 -5.25
N TYR A 140 -22.13 -6.32 -4.66
CA TYR A 140 -22.85 -5.16 -4.11
C TYR A 140 -22.09 -4.52 -2.93
N TRP A 141 -21.74 -5.30 -1.92
CA TRP A 141 -21.05 -4.82 -0.72
C TRP A 141 -19.65 -4.32 -1.01
N LEU A 142 -18.91 -5.03 -1.89
CA LEU A 142 -17.60 -4.58 -2.37
C LEU A 142 -17.71 -3.26 -3.13
N ALA A 143 -18.80 -3.03 -3.86
CA ALA A 143 -19.03 -1.74 -4.50
C ALA A 143 -19.31 -0.63 -3.49
N ILE A 144 -20.02 -0.90 -2.38
CA ILE A 144 -20.27 0.11 -1.34
C ILE A 144 -18.98 0.44 -0.57
N LEU A 145 -18.15 -0.57 -0.28
CA LEU A 145 -16.84 -0.37 0.33
C LEU A 145 -15.90 0.39 -0.62
N GLY A 146 -15.87 -0.08 -1.87
CA GLY A 146 -14.88 0.25 -2.88
C GLY A 146 -15.13 1.50 -3.71
N ALA A 147 -16.39 1.88 -3.90
CA ALA A 147 -16.80 2.93 -4.83
C ALA A 147 -17.47 4.09 -4.07
N PRO A 148 -16.76 5.22 -3.86
CA PRO A 148 -17.25 6.37 -3.09
C PRO A 148 -18.64 6.85 -3.50
N GLU A 149 -18.95 6.81 -4.79
CA GLU A 149 -20.20 7.28 -5.38
C GLU A 149 -21.40 6.36 -5.12
N ARG A 150 -21.15 5.12 -4.68
CA ARG A 150 -22.19 4.15 -4.33
C ARG A 150 -22.48 4.09 -2.84
N ASN A 151 -21.64 4.74 -2.04
CA ASN A 151 -21.78 4.77 -0.60
C ASN A 151 -22.56 6.04 -0.19
N GLY A 152 -23.64 5.88 0.58
CA GLY A 152 -24.42 7.01 1.08
C GLY A 152 -23.69 7.86 2.12
N HIS A 153 -22.54 7.41 2.61
CA HIS A 153 -21.71 8.12 3.57
C HIS A 153 -20.75 9.13 2.93
N ASP A 154 -20.31 10.09 3.74
CA ASP A 154 -19.32 11.09 3.34
C ASP A 154 -17.90 10.51 3.26
N ALA A 155 -16.96 11.34 2.77
CA ALA A 155 -15.55 10.96 2.68
C ALA A 155 -14.95 10.67 4.06
N ALA A 156 -15.31 11.43 5.09
CA ALA A 156 -14.77 11.27 6.43
C ALA A 156 -15.06 9.88 7.02
N PHE A 157 -16.27 9.35 6.82
CA PHE A 157 -16.57 7.96 7.20
C PHE A 157 -15.68 6.95 6.47
N ARG A 158 -15.52 7.08 5.14
CA ARG A 158 -14.71 6.15 4.35
C ARG A 158 -13.24 6.19 4.75
N ASP A 159 -12.71 7.39 4.97
CA ASP A 159 -11.34 7.59 5.42
C ASP A 159 -11.11 6.90 6.77
N ARG A 160 -12.05 7.04 7.72
CA ARG A 160 -11.98 6.36 9.02
C ARG A 160 -12.14 4.85 8.93
N LEU A 161 -13.00 4.36 8.05
CA LEU A 161 -13.12 2.93 7.80
C LEU A 161 -11.80 2.34 7.29
N TRP A 162 -11.17 2.98 6.31
CA TRP A 162 -9.93 2.46 5.75
C TRP A 162 -8.71 2.66 6.66
N GLU A 163 -8.68 3.74 7.44
CA GLU A 163 -7.71 3.89 8.55
C GLU A 163 -7.85 2.76 9.58
N TYR A 164 -9.09 2.42 9.95
CA TYR A 164 -9.37 1.29 10.84
C TYR A 164 -8.87 -0.02 10.26
N VAL A 165 -9.22 -0.34 9.02
CA VAL A 165 -8.79 -1.56 8.31
C VAL A 165 -7.27 -1.68 8.29
N GLU A 166 -6.54 -0.59 7.98
CA GLU A 166 -5.07 -0.62 7.98
C GLU A 166 -4.50 -0.82 9.38
N ARG A 167 -4.98 -0.04 10.36
CA ARG A 167 -4.44 -0.05 11.73
C ARG A 167 -4.59 -1.41 12.41
N TRP A 168 -5.69 -2.11 12.17
CA TRP A 168 -5.98 -3.41 12.78
C TRP A 168 -5.53 -4.60 11.92
N GLY A 169 -4.80 -4.35 10.82
CA GLY A 169 -4.16 -5.41 10.03
C GLY A 169 -5.08 -6.15 9.07
N TYR A 170 -6.24 -5.58 8.73
CA TYR A 170 -7.21 -6.16 7.80
C TYR A 170 -6.84 -5.94 6.32
N ARG A 171 -5.56 -6.10 5.98
CA ARG A 171 -5.03 -5.85 4.62
C ARG A 171 -5.72 -6.71 3.55
N ASP A 172 -6.10 -7.93 3.89
CA ASP A 172 -6.81 -8.84 2.98
C ASP A 172 -8.17 -8.27 2.54
N VAL A 173 -8.80 -7.39 3.33
CA VAL A 173 -10.04 -6.69 2.91
C VAL A 173 -9.75 -5.67 1.80
N GLN A 174 -8.60 -4.99 1.85
CA GLN A 174 -8.17 -4.09 0.79
C GLN A 174 -7.80 -4.88 -0.47
N ASP A 175 -7.13 -6.02 -0.31
CA ASP A 175 -6.77 -6.93 -1.40
C ASP A 175 -8.02 -7.48 -2.10
N LEU A 176 -9.04 -7.86 -1.33
CA LEU A 176 -10.35 -8.24 -1.85
C LEU A 176 -10.96 -7.13 -2.70
N CYS A 177 -11.04 -5.91 -2.18
CA CYS A 177 -11.58 -4.78 -2.93
C CYS A 177 -10.78 -4.52 -4.22
N ARG A 178 -9.43 -4.56 -4.14
CA ARG A 178 -8.53 -4.37 -5.29
C ARG A 178 -8.71 -5.43 -6.36
N ARG A 179 -8.91 -6.69 -5.95
CA ARG A 179 -9.19 -7.81 -6.85
C ARG A 179 -10.45 -7.56 -7.70
N PHE A 180 -11.46 -6.92 -7.12
CA PHE A 180 -12.69 -6.56 -7.81
C PHE A 180 -12.68 -5.15 -8.43
N GLY A 181 -11.49 -4.57 -8.61
CA GLY A 181 -11.29 -3.33 -9.36
C GLY A 181 -11.50 -2.05 -8.54
N TYR A 182 -11.62 -2.15 -7.22
CA TYR A 182 -11.74 -0.99 -6.34
C TYR A 182 -10.38 -0.64 -5.74
N GLU A 183 -9.84 0.52 -6.13
CA GLU A 183 -8.57 1.01 -5.59
C GLU A 183 -8.79 1.67 -4.23
N ILE A 184 -8.69 0.84 -3.20
CA ILE A 184 -8.69 1.28 -1.82
C ILE A 184 -7.26 1.57 -1.39
N THR A 185 -6.99 2.83 -1.08
CA THR A 185 -5.77 3.23 -0.40
C THR A 185 -6.19 4.03 0.83
N PRO A 186 -5.85 3.57 2.05
CA PRO A 186 -6.14 4.34 3.24
C PRO A 186 -5.47 5.72 3.13
N PRO A 187 -6.06 6.75 3.75
CA PRO A 187 -5.44 8.06 3.78
C PRO A 187 -4.06 7.94 4.42
N VAL A 188 -3.05 8.47 3.74
CA VAL A 188 -1.70 8.52 4.29
C VAL A 188 -1.61 9.78 5.13
N GLU A 189 -1.61 9.58 6.45
CA GLU A 189 -1.27 10.64 7.38
C GLU A 189 0.23 10.89 7.31
N LEU A 190 0.61 12.07 6.85
CA LEU A 190 1.96 12.61 6.90
C LEU A 190 2.16 13.38 8.20
N ARG A 191 3.33 13.21 8.82
CA ARG A 191 3.67 13.85 10.10
C ARG A 191 4.93 14.69 9.97
N PRO A 192 5.08 15.74 10.80
CA PRO A 192 6.33 16.45 10.95
C PRO A 192 7.46 15.46 11.28
N GLY A 193 8.59 15.63 10.60
CA GLY A 193 9.75 14.75 10.71
C GLY A 193 9.74 13.58 9.73
N ASP A 194 8.63 13.22 9.07
CA ASP A 194 8.68 12.15 8.06
C ASP A 194 9.71 12.45 6.96
N VAL A 195 10.41 11.41 6.52
CA VAL A 195 11.48 11.50 5.53
C VAL A 195 10.91 11.22 4.15
N VAL A 196 11.03 12.18 3.25
CA VAL A 196 10.59 12.07 1.86
C VAL A 196 11.78 11.69 1.01
N LEU A 197 11.68 10.58 0.28
CA LEU A 197 12.70 10.08 -0.62
C LEU A 197 12.15 10.10 -2.05
N THR A 198 12.96 10.56 -3.00
CA THR A 198 12.52 10.64 -4.40
C THR A 198 13.51 10.04 -5.38
N ARG A 199 12.95 9.51 -6.46
CA ARG A 199 13.66 8.90 -7.59
C ARG A 199 13.27 9.60 -8.88
N GLY A 200 14.03 10.63 -9.23
CA GLY A 200 13.90 11.38 -10.47
C GLY A 200 14.52 10.69 -11.68
N THR A 201 14.01 11.01 -12.86
CA THR A 201 14.49 10.46 -14.14
C THR A 201 15.53 11.32 -14.86
N SER A 202 15.82 12.52 -14.33
CA SER A 202 16.79 13.47 -14.91
C SER A 202 18.22 12.90 -15.00
N TRP A 203 19.05 13.49 -15.87
CA TRP A 203 20.44 13.06 -16.02
C TRP A 203 21.25 13.25 -14.73
N VAL A 204 20.99 14.32 -13.97
CA VAL A 204 21.62 14.57 -12.65
C VAL A 204 21.19 13.49 -11.66
N SER A 205 19.89 13.18 -11.60
CA SER A 205 19.35 12.12 -10.74
C SER A 205 19.98 10.77 -11.05
N ARG A 206 20.18 10.45 -12.34
CA ARG A 206 20.86 9.22 -12.78
C ARG A 206 22.33 9.20 -12.35
N LEU A 207 23.04 10.33 -12.47
CA LEU A 207 24.44 10.44 -12.07
C LEU A 207 24.62 10.24 -10.56
N ILE A 208 23.76 10.87 -9.75
CA ILE A 208 23.77 10.67 -8.29
C ILE A 208 23.64 9.18 -7.97
N ARG A 209 22.70 8.47 -8.60
CA ARG A 209 22.52 7.02 -8.39
C ARG A 209 23.65 6.12 -8.88
N VAL A 210 24.59 6.64 -9.67
CA VAL A 210 25.78 5.90 -10.09
C VAL A 210 26.93 6.20 -9.11
N ALA A 211 27.07 7.46 -8.70
CA ALA A 211 28.14 7.92 -7.82
C ALA A 211 27.92 7.63 -6.33
N SER A 212 26.72 7.24 -5.92
CA SER A 212 26.40 6.87 -4.53
C SER A 212 26.78 5.44 -4.15
N ARG A 213 27.16 4.58 -5.09
CA ARG A 213 27.38 3.14 -4.84
C ARG A 213 28.82 2.81 -4.51
N VAL A 214 29.03 1.82 -3.66
CA VAL A 214 30.30 1.07 -3.62
C VAL A 214 30.29 -0.02 -4.70
N VAL A 215 31.47 -0.36 -5.24
CA VAL A 215 31.60 -1.46 -6.21
C VAL A 215 31.11 -2.77 -5.59
N GLY A 216 30.05 -3.36 -6.16
CA GLY A 216 29.43 -4.59 -5.68
C GLY A 216 28.09 -4.42 -4.99
N GLU A 217 27.67 -3.18 -4.70
CA GLU A 217 26.36 -2.89 -4.11
C GLU A 217 25.24 -2.89 -5.16
N SER A 218 24.01 -3.10 -4.66
CA SER A 218 22.80 -3.04 -5.47
C SER A 218 22.55 -1.62 -6.01
N ARG A 219 21.60 -1.50 -6.94
CA ARG A 219 21.32 -0.22 -7.61
C ARG A 219 20.69 0.77 -6.61
N THR A 220 21.35 1.90 -6.36
CA THR A 220 20.79 3.05 -5.61
C THR A 220 19.36 3.31 -6.02
N GLN A 221 18.46 3.35 -5.04
CA GLN A 221 17.02 3.46 -5.29
C GLN A 221 16.59 4.92 -5.40
N VAL A 222 17.26 5.81 -4.67
CA VAL A 222 16.86 7.19 -4.41
C VAL A 222 17.96 8.17 -4.80
N ASN A 223 17.60 9.40 -5.17
CA ASN A 223 18.61 10.42 -5.53
C ASN A 223 18.40 11.76 -4.84
N HIS A 224 17.36 11.89 -4.03
CA HIS A 224 17.06 13.11 -3.31
C HIS A 224 16.20 12.79 -2.09
N VAL A 225 16.38 13.58 -1.04
CA VAL A 225 15.76 13.36 0.26
C VAL A 225 15.43 14.69 0.93
N GLY A 226 14.33 14.74 1.66
CA GLY A 226 13.88 15.89 2.45
C GLY A 226 13.13 15.45 3.70
N VAL A 227 12.75 16.43 4.52
CA VAL A 227 12.02 16.21 5.78
C VAL A 227 10.72 17.00 5.74
N LEU A 228 9.58 16.39 6.05
CA LEU A 228 8.33 17.11 6.21
C LEU A 228 8.39 18.02 7.45
N ALA A 229 8.16 19.31 7.26
CA ALA A 229 8.08 20.29 8.35
C ALA A 229 6.69 20.34 8.98
N THR A 230 5.64 20.14 8.18
CA THR A 230 4.26 20.07 8.65
C THR A 230 3.63 18.75 8.21
N GLY A 231 2.69 18.26 9.03
CA GLY A 231 1.88 17.11 8.68
C GLY A 231 0.72 17.47 7.78
N GLY A 232 0.03 16.45 7.30
CA GLY A 232 -1.19 16.57 6.50
C GLY A 232 -1.76 15.19 6.20
N SER A 233 -3.00 15.12 5.75
CA SER A 233 -3.61 13.86 5.34
C SER A 233 -3.80 13.84 3.82
N LEU A 234 -3.26 12.80 3.19
CA LEU A 234 -3.34 12.58 1.76
C LEU A 234 -4.39 11.51 1.44
N GLY A 235 -5.39 11.87 0.64
CA GLY A 235 -6.26 10.92 -0.03
C GLY A 235 -5.54 10.41 -1.29
N LEU A 236 -5.25 9.12 -1.34
CA LEU A 236 -4.50 8.49 -2.45
C LEU A 236 -5.40 7.92 -3.55
N GLN A 237 -6.61 8.48 -3.72
CA GLN A 237 -7.57 7.91 -4.64
C GLN A 237 -7.09 8.03 -6.10
N GLY A 238 -6.81 6.90 -6.75
CA GLY A 238 -6.42 6.84 -8.17
C GLY A 238 -4.93 6.99 -8.48
N LEU A 239 -4.02 6.84 -7.51
CA LEU A 239 -2.58 7.09 -7.73
C LEU A 239 -1.75 5.95 -8.35
N LEU A 240 -2.25 4.71 -8.42
CA LEU A 240 -1.35 3.55 -8.58
C LEU A 240 -1.42 2.79 -9.91
N ARG A 241 -2.00 3.36 -10.97
CA ARG A 241 -1.91 2.75 -12.32
C ARG A 241 -1.66 3.75 -13.44
N GLY A 242 -0.41 4.17 -13.63
CA GLY A 242 0.12 4.74 -14.89
C GLY A 242 -0.60 5.97 -15.47
N SER A 243 -1.64 6.42 -14.78
CA SER A 243 -2.48 7.56 -15.01
C SER A 243 -1.96 8.60 -14.04
N ARG A 244 -1.93 9.87 -14.44
CA ARG A 244 -1.58 10.97 -13.54
C ARG A 244 -2.64 11.01 -12.43
N GLY A 245 -2.45 10.21 -11.38
CA GLY A 245 -3.36 10.13 -10.25
C GLY A 245 -3.42 11.49 -9.59
N GLN A 246 -4.64 11.91 -9.26
CA GLN A 246 -4.86 13.11 -8.51
C GLN A 246 -4.65 12.77 -7.03
N VAL A 247 -3.69 13.43 -6.38
CA VAL A 247 -3.57 13.38 -4.92
C VAL A 247 -4.51 14.45 -4.38
N ASP A 248 -5.52 14.06 -3.61
CA ASP A 248 -6.40 15.01 -2.95
C ASP A 248 -5.90 15.29 -1.52
N LEU A 249 -5.82 16.58 -1.18
CA LEU A 249 -5.53 17.02 0.18
C LEU A 249 -6.79 16.87 1.02
N LEU A 250 -6.75 15.99 2.01
CA LEU A 250 -7.86 15.82 2.94
C LEU A 250 -7.81 16.86 4.05
N GLN A 251 -6.62 17.07 4.64
CA GLN A 251 -6.42 18.04 5.72
C GLN A 251 -4.98 18.57 5.76
N GLY A 252 -4.83 19.89 5.80
CA GLY A 252 -3.54 20.59 5.90
C GLY A 252 -2.68 20.44 4.63
N GLU A 253 -1.95 21.49 4.27
CA GLU A 253 -0.95 21.41 3.21
C GLU A 253 0.40 21.03 3.83
N PRO A 254 0.88 19.78 3.65
CA PRO A 254 2.17 19.39 4.17
C PRO A 254 3.26 20.19 3.47
N GLU A 255 4.21 20.71 4.24
CA GLU A 255 5.39 21.43 3.76
C GLU A 255 6.61 20.55 3.94
N ILE A 256 7.52 20.60 2.97
CA ILE A 256 8.79 19.87 3.00
C ILE A 256 9.95 20.87 3.10
N VAL A 257 10.95 20.52 3.92
CA VAL A 257 12.26 21.18 3.98
C VAL A 257 13.28 20.31 3.28
N GLU A 258 13.90 20.85 2.23
CA GLU A 258 14.86 20.11 1.41
C GLU A 258 15.93 21.01 0.81
N ALA A 259 17.09 20.44 0.50
CA ALA A 259 18.19 21.15 -0.14
C ALA A 259 18.11 21.02 -1.67
N LEU A 260 17.59 22.05 -2.34
CA LEU A 260 17.67 22.26 -3.79
C LEU A 260 18.85 23.19 -4.10
N ALA A 261 18.75 24.12 -5.07
CA ALA A 261 19.79 25.15 -5.26
C ALA A 261 20.03 26.01 -3.99
N ARG A 262 19.00 26.08 -3.14
CA ARG A 262 19.04 26.53 -1.75
C ARG A 262 18.19 25.58 -0.91
N VAL A 263 18.41 25.57 0.39
CA VAL A 263 17.46 24.94 1.30
C VAL A 263 16.18 25.77 1.30
N VAL A 264 15.07 25.12 1.02
CA VAL A 264 13.74 25.75 0.93
C VAL A 264 12.77 24.98 1.80
N GLN A 265 11.77 25.69 2.31
CA GLN A 265 10.55 25.12 2.87
C GLN A 265 9.41 25.51 1.93
N HIS A 266 8.67 24.53 1.43
CA HIS A 266 7.62 24.76 0.43
C HIS A 266 6.57 23.64 0.45
N PRO A 267 5.37 23.86 -0.14
CA PRO A 267 4.33 22.84 -0.19
C PRO A 267 4.80 21.55 -0.87
N PHE A 268 4.63 20.41 -0.19
CA PHE A 268 5.09 19.11 -0.64
C PHE A 268 4.37 18.64 -1.90
N LEU A 269 3.03 18.59 -1.92
CA LEU A 269 2.32 18.01 -3.05
C LEU A 269 2.52 18.75 -4.38
N PRO A 270 2.39 20.09 -4.48
CA PRO A 270 2.57 20.78 -5.75
C PRO A 270 3.97 20.57 -6.35
N ALA A 271 4.99 20.38 -5.51
CA ALA A 271 6.35 20.13 -5.94
C ALA A 271 6.54 18.75 -6.59
N TYR A 272 5.73 17.76 -6.20
CA TYR A 272 5.91 16.36 -6.56
C TYR A 272 4.78 15.77 -7.41
N ALA A 273 3.56 16.34 -7.38
CA ALA A 273 2.39 15.82 -8.08
C ALA A 273 2.54 15.78 -9.62
N ASN A 274 3.33 16.71 -10.18
CA ASN A 274 3.59 16.79 -11.62
C ASN A 274 5.00 16.32 -12.01
N ALA A 275 5.77 15.78 -11.07
CA ALA A 275 7.14 15.39 -11.31
C ALA A 275 7.22 14.01 -11.98
N TRP A 276 8.16 13.84 -12.90
CA TRP A 276 8.56 12.51 -13.44
C TRP A 276 9.41 11.73 -12.43
N SER A 277 9.03 11.83 -11.15
CA SER A 277 9.77 11.31 -10.01
C SER A 277 8.85 10.38 -9.23
N GLU A 278 9.36 9.21 -8.88
CA GLU A 278 8.71 8.35 -7.90
C GLU A 278 9.02 8.91 -6.50
N VAL A 279 8.05 8.82 -5.58
CA VAL A 279 8.15 9.36 -4.23
C VAL A 279 7.82 8.26 -3.24
N ALA A 280 8.61 8.17 -2.18
CA ALA A 280 8.33 7.35 -1.02
C ALA A 280 8.45 8.20 0.24
N VAL A 281 7.65 7.91 1.26
CA VAL A 281 7.70 8.58 2.55
C VAL A 281 7.93 7.54 3.63
N PHE A 282 8.92 7.78 4.47
CA PHE A 282 9.29 6.91 5.57
C PHE A 282 9.10 7.63 6.90
N ARG A 283 8.66 6.88 7.90
CA ARG A 283 8.51 7.36 9.26
C ARG A 283 9.37 6.53 10.18
N CYS A 284 10.22 7.19 10.97
CA CYS A 284 10.85 6.55 12.11
C CYS A 284 9.80 6.46 13.24
N GLU A 285 9.37 5.24 13.55
CA GLU A 285 8.33 4.98 14.57
C GLU A 285 8.83 5.23 16.00
N ALA A 286 10.15 5.16 16.21
CA ALA A 286 10.76 5.34 17.52
C ALA A 286 10.77 6.80 18.03
N LEU A 287 10.52 7.78 17.15
CA LEU A 287 10.58 9.20 17.54
C LEU A 287 9.40 9.63 18.40
N THR A 288 9.68 10.31 19.51
CA THR A 288 8.68 11.07 20.26
C THR A 288 8.25 12.34 19.50
N ASP A 289 7.14 12.95 19.91
CA ASP A 289 6.66 14.19 19.30
C ASP A 289 7.65 15.36 19.52
N GLU A 290 8.34 15.41 20.66
CA GLU A 290 9.40 16.39 20.92
C GLU A 290 10.61 16.19 20.00
N GLU A 291 11.01 14.94 19.76
CA GLU A 291 12.11 14.62 18.84
C GLU A 291 11.74 14.97 17.40
N ARG A 292 10.49 14.70 16.97
CA ARG A 292 9.98 15.13 15.66
C ARG A 292 10.03 16.65 15.52
N ALA A 293 9.58 17.38 16.53
CA ALA A 293 9.63 18.84 16.55
C ALA A 293 11.09 19.35 16.48
N GLU A 294 12.01 18.69 17.17
CA GLU A 294 13.44 19.01 17.15
C GLU A 294 14.08 18.74 15.78
N VAL A 295 13.76 17.62 15.13
CA VAL A 295 14.19 17.30 13.76
C VAL A 295 13.74 18.40 12.79
N VAL A 296 12.45 18.76 12.84
CA VAL A 296 11.88 19.81 11.99
C VAL A 296 12.54 21.17 12.26
N ARG A 297 12.71 21.53 13.53
CA ARG A 297 13.37 22.78 13.93
C ARG A 297 14.80 22.84 13.41
N ARG A 298 15.56 21.73 13.49
CA ARG A 298 16.93 21.64 12.97
C ARG A 298 16.96 21.76 11.45
N ALA A 299 16.08 21.07 10.74
CA ALA A 299 15.97 21.19 9.28
C ALA A 299 15.65 22.64 8.88
N GLY A 300 14.67 23.26 9.54
CA GLY A 300 14.25 24.65 9.33
C GLY A 300 15.38 25.67 9.54
N ALA A 301 16.30 25.43 10.49
CA ALA A 301 17.46 26.30 10.72
C ALA A 301 18.47 26.37 9.56
N TYR A 302 18.31 25.53 8.54
CA TYR A 302 19.09 25.57 7.31
C TYR A 302 18.40 26.30 6.16
N VAL A 303 17.10 26.63 6.25
CA VAL A 303 16.34 27.32 5.19
C VAL A 303 17.06 28.61 4.77
N GLY A 304 17.16 28.82 3.46
CA GLY A 304 17.85 29.94 2.83
C GLY A 304 19.35 29.72 2.54
N ARG A 305 19.99 28.71 3.14
CA ARG A 305 21.40 28.38 2.85
C ARG A 305 21.57 27.88 1.42
N ARG A 306 22.74 28.17 0.84
CA ARG A 306 23.07 27.77 -0.54
C ARG A 306 23.51 26.31 -0.58
N TYR A 307 23.21 25.65 -1.69
CA TYR A 307 23.59 24.25 -1.90
C TYR A 307 25.11 24.04 -1.97
N GLY A 308 25.57 22.93 -1.40
CA GLY A 308 26.97 22.51 -1.42
C GLY A 308 27.39 21.80 -2.70
N TYR A 309 27.45 22.51 -3.83
CA TYR A 309 27.97 21.92 -5.08
C TYR A 309 29.40 21.37 -4.93
N LEU A 310 30.25 22.03 -4.14
CA LEU A 310 31.60 21.53 -3.85
C LEU A 310 31.57 20.19 -3.09
N GLN A 311 30.56 19.97 -2.23
CA GLN A 311 30.38 18.70 -1.53
C GLN A 311 29.98 17.58 -2.51
N LEU A 312 29.13 17.85 -3.51
CA LEU A 312 28.84 16.85 -4.55
C LEU A 312 30.11 16.42 -5.30
N VAL A 313 30.97 17.39 -5.65
CA VAL A 313 32.27 17.08 -6.28
C VAL A 313 33.13 16.25 -5.34
N ALA A 314 33.19 16.59 -4.05
CA ALA A 314 33.93 15.82 -3.06
C ALA A 314 33.38 14.39 -2.88
N HIS A 315 32.06 14.21 -2.89
CA HIS A 315 31.42 12.88 -2.89
C HIS A 315 31.85 12.05 -4.11
N PHE A 316 31.83 12.65 -5.29
CA PHE A 316 32.26 11.98 -6.52
C PHE A 316 33.76 11.61 -6.50
N LEU A 317 34.61 12.49 -5.96
CA LEU A 317 36.04 12.20 -5.81
C LEU A 317 36.31 11.09 -4.77
N ASP A 318 35.58 11.07 -3.65
CA ASP A 318 35.66 9.97 -2.68
C ASP A 318 35.20 8.65 -3.30
N TRP A 319 34.16 8.68 -4.14
CA TRP A 319 33.70 7.51 -4.90
C TRP A 319 34.78 6.95 -5.85
N LEU A 320 35.50 7.82 -6.55
CA LEU A 320 36.64 7.41 -7.39
C LEU A 320 37.77 6.73 -6.59
N LEU A 321 37.89 7.05 -5.30
CA LEU A 321 38.80 6.40 -4.36
C LEU A 321 38.16 5.20 -3.64
N GLN A 322 37.18 4.54 -4.27
CA GLN A 322 36.46 3.38 -3.73
C GLN A 322 35.79 3.67 -2.37
N GLY A 323 35.28 4.88 -2.19
CA GLY A 323 34.58 5.29 -0.97
C GLY A 323 35.48 5.82 0.15
N ALA A 324 36.78 5.99 -0.09
CA ALA A 324 37.68 6.61 0.89
C ALA A 324 37.19 8.02 1.26
N PHE A 325 36.86 8.24 2.54
CA PHE A 325 36.26 9.48 3.06
C PHE A 325 37.29 10.63 3.22
N VAL A 326 37.96 11.01 2.14
CA VAL A 326 39.09 11.96 2.17
C VAL A 326 38.63 13.38 1.84
N PHE A 327 38.06 13.59 0.66
CA PHE A 327 37.65 14.90 0.16
C PHE A 327 36.43 15.43 0.91
N ARG A 328 35.49 14.57 1.30
CA ARG A 328 34.36 14.98 2.15
C ARG A 328 34.82 15.51 3.50
N ARG A 329 35.87 14.91 4.10
CA ARG A 329 36.44 15.41 5.36
C ARG A 329 37.05 16.80 5.20
N LEU A 330 37.67 17.09 4.06
CA LEU A 330 38.28 18.39 3.77
C LEU A 330 37.26 19.50 3.46
N THR A 331 36.09 19.12 2.93
CA THR A 331 35.05 20.06 2.46
C THR A 331 33.82 20.12 3.36
N SER A 332 33.79 19.34 4.45
CA SER A 332 32.71 19.28 5.43
C SER A 332 32.54 20.62 6.14
N THR A 333 31.72 21.49 5.55
CA THR A 333 31.37 22.79 6.10
C THR A 333 29.85 22.85 6.18
N ALA A 334 29.33 23.08 7.40
CA ALA A 334 27.88 23.19 7.65
C ALA A 334 27.21 24.38 6.94
N ARG A 335 27.98 25.23 6.24
CA ARG A 335 27.48 26.39 5.50
C ARG A 335 26.76 26.01 4.20
N TYR A 336 27.07 24.84 3.64
CA TYR A 336 26.59 24.46 2.32
C TYR A 336 26.00 23.04 2.31
N PRO A 337 24.80 22.85 2.87
CA PRO A 337 24.17 21.53 2.96
C PRO A 337 23.85 20.96 1.57
N ILE A 338 23.99 19.64 1.43
CA ILE A 338 23.34 18.83 0.39
C ILE A 338 22.10 18.13 0.98
N CYS A 339 21.27 17.48 0.16
CA CYS A 339 19.98 16.92 0.60
C CYS A 339 20.12 15.86 1.71
N SER A 340 20.97 14.85 1.53
CA SER A 340 21.21 13.81 2.55
C SER A 340 21.87 14.37 3.80
N TRP A 341 22.82 15.29 3.64
CA TRP A 341 23.47 15.97 4.76
C TRP A 341 22.46 16.73 5.62
N LEU A 342 21.52 17.45 5.00
CA LEU A 342 20.47 18.21 5.69
C LEU A 342 19.64 17.28 6.59
N VAL A 343 19.16 16.16 6.03
CA VAL A 343 18.33 15.19 6.76
C VAL A 343 19.14 14.51 7.87
N ALA A 344 20.32 13.98 7.56
CA ALA A 344 21.16 13.31 8.54
C ALA A 344 21.59 14.25 9.70
N HIS A 345 21.83 15.53 9.42
CA HIS A 345 22.12 16.51 10.47
C HIS A 345 20.89 16.94 11.27
N ALA A 346 19.69 16.94 10.68
CA ALA A 346 18.45 17.15 11.42
C ALA A 346 18.24 16.04 12.45
N TYR A 347 18.50 14.79 12.06
CA TYR A 347 18.38 13.61 12.90
C TYR A 347 19.55 13.34 13.85
N LYS A 348 20.64 14.12 13.78
CA LYS A 348 21.86 13.84 14.55
C LYS A 348 21.60 13.67 16.05
N GLY A 349 22.00 12.52 16.61
CA GLY A 349 21.83 12.19 18.02
C GLY A 349 20.43 11.66 18.37
N ILE A 350 19.59 11.46 17.35
CA ILE A 350 18.30 10.78 17.42
C ILE A 350 18.41 9.49 16.59
N ASP A 351 18.81 9.62 15.31
CA ASP A 351 19.15 8.52 14.41
C ASP A 351 20.47 8.85 13.67
N ASP A 352 21.26 7.84 13.35
CA ASP A 352 22.49 7.99 12.57
C ASP A 352 22.40 7.38 11.17
N PHE A 353 21.31 6.71 10.82
CA PHE A 353 21.15 6.02 9.52
C PHE A 353 22.33 5.09 9.21
N GLY A 354 22.92 4.48 10.24
CA GLY A 354 24.08 3.61 10.13
C GLY A 354 25.38 4.29 9.72
N THR A 355 25.43 5.63 9.63
CA THR A 355 26.60 6.37 9.17
C THR A 355 26.77 7.72 9.86
N ARG A 356 27.92 8.37 9.67
CA ARG A 356 28.10 9.73 10.21
C ARG A 356 27.28 10.71 9.36
N PRO A 357 26.63 11.73 9.95
CA PRO A 357 25.81 12.68 9.18
C PRO A 357 26.51 13.37 8.00
N GLY A 358 27.82 13.60 8.10
CA GLY A 358 28.61 14.18 7.01
C GLY A 358 28.98 13.20 5.89
N GLY A 359 28.75 11.90 6.09
CA GLY A 359 28.99 10.82 5.12
C GLY A 359 27.72 10.27 4.48
N ALA A 360 26.55 10.56 5.07
CA ALA A 360 25.26 10.05 4.61
C ALA A 360 24.95 10.44 3.16
N SER A 361 24.54 9.45 2.39
CA SER A 361 23.94 9.55 1.07
C SER A 361 22.41 9.33 1.18
N PRO A 362 21.63 9.63 0.13
CA PRO A 362 20.22 9.31 0.12
C PRO A 362 19.93 7.80 0.32
N ASP A 363 20.81 6.92 -0.14
CA ASP A 363 20.65 5.47 0.04
C ASP A 363 20.87 5.02 1.48
N ASP A 364 21.76 5.67 2.24
CA ASP A 364 21.96 5.33 3.65
C ASP A 364 20.70 5.65 4.49
N ILE A 365 19.88 6.59 4.02
CA ILE A 365 18.64 7.03 4.67
C ILE A 365 17.43 6.16 4.25
N TRP A 366 17.54 5.44 3.13
CA TRP A 366 16.51 4.52 2.62
C TRP A 366 16.58 3.17 3.33
#